data_AF-A0A6N6WRJ9-F1
#
_entry.id   AF-A0A6N6WRJ9-F1
#
_cell.length_a   1.000
_cell.length_b   1.000
_cell.length_c   1.000
_cell.angle_alpha   90.00
_cell.angle_beta   90.00
_cell.angle_gamma   90.00
#
_symmetry.space_group_name_H-M   'P 1'
#
loop_
_entity.id
_entity.type
_entity.pdbx_description
1 polymer ?
#
loop_
_entity_poly.entity_id
_entity_poly.type
_entity_poly.pdbx_seq_one_letter_code
_entity_poly.pdbx_strand_id
1 'polypeptide(L)'
;LYHTDNVLEACDDALALKRLVRLMAEKHKMHATFMAKPYEEHAGSGMHIHISMQNNRGENVLSDAEGEDSPLLKKMLAGMIDLMPSSMALLAPNVNSYRRFQPGMYVPTQASWGHNNRTVALRIPCGDRHNHRVEYRVAGADANPYLVMA
;
A
#
# COMPACT_ATOMS: atom_id res chain seq x y z
N LEU A 1 -11.56 -5.44 -8.22
CA LEU A 1 -11.28 -4.42 -7.19
C LEU A 1 -11.76 -3.11 -7.77
N TYR A 2 -12.73 -2.46 -7.15
CA TYR A 2 -13.16 -1.13 -7.55
C TYR A 2 -12.17 -0.12 -6.97
N HIS A 3 -11.72 0.84 -7.79
CA HIS A 3 -10.92 1.97 -7.34
C HIS A 3 -11.83 3.20 -7.21
N THR A 4 -11.46 4.15 -6.37
CA THR A 4 -12.14 5.44 -6.21
C THR A 4 -11.14 6.57 -6.40
N ASP A 5 -11.59 7.68 -6.99
CA ASP A 5 -10.84 8.94 -7.06
C ASP A 5 -10.98 9.77 -5.76
N ASN A 6 -11.90 9.38 -4.87
CA ASN A 6 -12.07 9.95 -3.55
C ASN A 6 -11.18 9.24 -2.52
N VAL A 7 -10.01 9.83 -2.26
CA VAL A 7 -9.00 9.29 -1.32
C VAL A 7 -9.55 9.12 0.10
N LEU A 8 -10.42 10.03 0.57
CA LEU A 8 -10.99 9.95 1.91
C LEU A 8 -11.95 8.76 2.03
N GLU A 9 -12.79 8.55 1.01
CA GLU A 9 -13.70 7.40 0.95
C GLU A 9 -12.93 6.07 0.92
N ALA A 10 -11.81 5.98 0.20
CA ALA A 10 -10.94 4.80 0.24
C ALA A 10 -10.40 4.52 1.66
N CYS A 11 -10.08 5.58 2.43
CA CYS A 11 -9.64 5.45 3.81
C CYS A 11 -10.78 5.00 4.74
N ASP A 12 -11.98 5.54 4.55
CA ASP A 12 -13.18 5.12 5.28
C ASP A 12 -13.52 3.66 5.01
N ASP A 13 -13.49 3.23 3.75
CA ASP A 13 -13.70 1.84 3.36
C ASP A 13 -12.68 0.90 4.02
N ALA A 14 -11.42 1.29 4.07
CA ALA A 14 -10.38 0.50 4.75
C ALA A 14 -10.66 0.34 6.24
N LEU A 15 -11.14 1.38 6.94
CA LEU A 15 -11.51 1.30 8.35
C LEU A 15 -12.81 0.51 8.56
N ALA A 16 -13.81 0.72 7.72
CA ALA A 16 -15.07 -0.01 7.72
C ALA A 16 -14.84 -1.50 7.52
N LEU A 17 -13.95 -1.88 6.60
CA LEU A 17 -13.53 -3.26 6.37
C LEU A 17 -12.90 -3.86 7.63
N LYS A 18 -11.95 -3.17 8.28
CA LYS A 18 -11.34 -3.65 9.54
C LYS A 18 -12.39 -3.89 10.62
N ARG A 19 -13.39 -3.01 10.73
CA ARG A 19 -14.50 -3.14 11.69
C ARG A 19 -15.39 -4.32 11.35
N LEU A 20 -15.81 -4.45 10.09
CA LEU A 20 -16.68 -5.54 9.63
C LEU A 20 -16.02 -6.90 9.86
N VAL A 21 -14.73 -7.03 9.54
CA VAL A 21 -13.98 -8.28 9.74
C VAL A 21 -13.95 -8.68 11.22
N ARG A 22 -13.71 -7.73 12.13
CA ARG A 22 -13.75 -8.01 13.58
C ARG A 22 -15.13 -8.46 14.05
N LEU A 23 -16.19 -7.74 13.64
CA LEU A 23 -17.56 -8.08 14.01
C LEU A 23 -17.98 -9.47 13.49
N MET A 24 -17.58 -9.80 12.26
CA MET A 24 -17.84 -11.13 11.71
C MET A 24 -17.06 -12.21 12.44
N ALA A 25 -15.78 -11.99 12.76
CA ALA A 25 -15.00 -12.94 13.55
C ALA A 25 -15.66 -13.20 14.92
N GLU A 26 -16.07 -12.14 15.62
CA GLU A 26 -16.76 -12.25 16.91
C GLU A 26 -18.07 -13.04 16.81
N LYS A 27 -18.89 -12.79 15.77
CA LYS A 27 -20.12 -13.55 15.49
C LYS A 27 -19.86 -15.06 15.35
N HIS A 28 -18.69 -15.42 14.83
CA HIS A 28 -18.24 -16.80 14.68
C HIS A 28 -17.39 -17.31 15.87
N LYS A 29 -17.38 -16.59 17.01
CA LYS A 29 -16.59 -16.92 18.22
C LYS A 29 -15.07 -16.98 17.96
N MET A 30 -14.60 -16.16 17.03
CA MET A 30 -13.19 -15.99 16.68
C MET A 30 -12.71 -14.57 17.00
N HIS A 31 -11.40 -14.33 16.95
CA HIS A 31 -10.82 -13.00 17.09
C HIS A 31 -9.99 -12.66 15.85
N ALA A 32 -10.25 -11.50 15.26
CA ALA A 32 -9.46 -10.97 14.14
C ALA A 32 -8.55 -9.84 14.63
N THR A 33 -7.27 -9.89 14.25
CA THR A 33 -6.29 -8.84 14.53
C THR A 33 -5.74 -8.24 13.24
N PHE A 34 -5.43 -6.94 13.30
CA PHE A 34 -4.74 -6.20 12.24
C PHE A 34 -3.37 -5.72 12.71
N MET A 35 -2.83 -6.31 13.79
CA MET A 35 -1.46 -6.10 14.19
C MET A 35 -0.53 -6.41 13.02
N ALA A 36 0.45 -5.56 12.77
CA ALA A 36 1.44 -5.77 11.72
C ALA A 36 2.14 -7.13 11.81
N LYS A 37 2.49 -7.57 13.01
CA LYS A 37 3.16 -8.85 13.26
C LYS A 37 2.48 -9.56 14.43
N PRO A 38 1.43 -10.36 14.20
CA PRO A 38 0.72 -11.03 15.29
C PRO A 38 1.46 -12.29 15.76
N TYR A 39 2.17 -12.97 14.85
CA TYR A 39 2.94 -14.18 15.11
C TYR A 39 4.36 -14.03 14.59
N GLU A 40 5.34 -14.40 15.40
CA GLU A 40 6.76 -14.23 15.09
C GLU A 40 7.20 -15.07 13.88
N GLU A 41 6.75 -16.33 13.85
CA GLU A 41 7.13 -17.33 12.84
C GLU A 41 6.41 -17.17 11.48
N HIS A 42 5.42 -16.29 11.38
CA HIS A 42 4.58 -16.18 10.18
C HIS A 42 4.66 -14.80 9.53
N ALA A 43 4.35 -14.72 8.23
CA ALA A 43 4.28 -13.45 7.53
C ALA A 43 3.34 -12.46 8.26
N GLY A 44 3.74 -11.18 8.26
CA GLY A 44 2.96 -10.12 8.91
C GLY A 44 1.77 -9.65 8.08
N SER A 45 0.91 -8.85 8.70
CA SER A 45 -0.22 -8.19 8.06
C SER A 45 0.20 -6.82 7.52
N GLY A 46 0.16 -6.66 6.20
CA GLY A 46 0.42 -5.39 5.52
C GLY A 46 -0.86 -4.71 5.03
N MET A 47 -0.74 -3.43 4.71
CA MET A 47 -1.76 -2.64 4.02
C MET A 47 -1.11 -2.08 2.75
N HIS A 48 -1.20 -2.82 1.65
CA HIS A 48 -0.72 -2.32 0.37
C HIS A 48 -1.72 -1.33 -0.20
N ILE A 49 -1.23 -0.25 -0.78
CA ILE A 49 -2.06 0.82 -1.34
C ILE A 49 -1.74 0.94 -2.82
N HIS A 50 -2.79 0.89 -3.64
CA HIS A 50 -2.67 1.10 -5.08
C HIS A 50 -3.00 2.57 -5.38
N ILE A 51 -2.06 3.28 -5.99
CA ILE A 51 -2.14 4.70 -6.27
C ILE A 51 -1.98 4.93 -7.77
N SER A 52 -3.00 5.53 -8.39
CA SER A 52 -2.92 6.10 -9.73
C SER A 52 -3.21 7.60 -9.67
N MET A 53 -2.90 8.31 -10.74
CA MET A 53 -3.20 9.74 -10.84
C MET A 53 -3.88 10.00 -12.18
N GLN A 54 -4.94 10.79 -12.15
CA GLN A 54 -5.69 11.19 -13.32
C GLN A 54 -5.60 12.70 -13.51
N ASN A 55 -5.68 13.16 -14.76
CA ASN A 55 -5.86 14.59 -15.05
C ASN A 55 -7.34 14.99 -14.95
N ASN A 56 -7.63 16.28 -15.18
CA ASN A 56 -8.99 16.83 -15.14
C ASN A 56 -9.95 16.24 -16.20
N ARG A 57 -9.44 15.43 -17.14
CA ARG A 57 -10.24 14.70 -18.14
C ARG A 57 -10.47 13.24 -17.74
N GLY A 58 -10.04 12.82 -16.55
CA GLY A 58 -10.13 11.43 -16.08
C GLY A 58 -9.09 10.49 -16.72
N GLU A 59 -8.10 11.01 -17.43
CA GLU A 59 -7.08 10.19 -18.10
C GLU A 59 -5.95 9.88 -17.12
N ASN A 60 -5.54 8.60 -17.05
CA ASN A 60 -4.40 8.19 -16.25
C ASN A 60 -3.10 8.81 -16.81
N VAL A 61 -2.41 9.58 -15.98
CA VAL A 61 -1.19 10.31 -16.35
C VAL A 61 0.09 9.59 -15.93
N LEU A 62 0.00 8.41 -15.35
CA LEU A 62 1.16 7.61 -14.98
C LEU A 62 1.70 6.77 -16.14
N SER A 63 0.91 6.60 -17.20
CA SER A 63 1.32 5.92 -18.43
C SER A 63 1.30 6.88 -19.63
N ASP A 64 2.24 6.69 -20.57
CA ASP A 64 2.25 7.43 -21.83
C ASP A 64 1.24 6.88 -22.86
N ALA A 65 1.30 7.34 -24.11
CA ALA A 65 0.31 6.95 -25.13
C ALA A 65 0.46 5.48 -25.55
N GLU A 66 1.68 4.94 -25.40
CA GLU A 66 2.15 3.63 -25.78
C GLU A 66 1.89 2.58 -24.69
N GLY A 67 1.53 3.01 -23.48
CA GLY A 67 1.28 2.14 -22.34
C GLY A 67 2.48 1.96 -21.41
N GLU A 68 3.57 2.70 -21.65
CA GLU A 68 4.82 2.63 -20.89
C GLU A 68 4.81 3.62 -19.73
N ASP A 69 5.85 3.56 -18.88
CA ASP A 69 6.02 4.46 -17.74
C ASP A 69 6.22 5.91 -18.16
N SER A 70 5.27 6.77 -17.82
CA SER A 70 5.39 8.21 -18.06
C SER A 70 6.58 8.84 -17.30
N PRO A 71 7.10 9.98 -17.77
CA PRO A 71 8.06 10.77 -17.00
C PRO A 71 7.53 11.20 -15.61
N LEU A 72 6.21 11.37 -15.49
CA LEU A 72 5.57 11.76 -14.25
C LEU A 72 5.59 10.64 -13.21
N LEU A 73 5.34 9.40 -13.63
CA LEU A 73 5.49 8.22 -12.80
C LEU A 73 6.91 8.09 -12.25
N LYS A 74 7.93 8.30 -13.08
CA LYS A 74 9.34 8.25 -12.64
C LYS A 74 9.66 9.31 -11.58
N LYS A 75 9.12 10.52 -11.72
CA LYS A 75 9.25 11.60 -10.71
C LYS A 75 8.53 11.24 -9.41
N MET A 76 7.31 10.71 -9.50
CA MET A 76 6.54 10.24 -8.35
C MET A 76 7.28 9.15 -7.58
N LEU A 77 7.83 8.14 -8.28
CA LEU A 77 8.63 7.07 -7.68
C LEU A 77 9.89 7.61 -6.99
N ALA A 78 10.59 8.56 -7.63
CA ALA A 78 11.78 9.19 -7.04
C ALA A 78 11.44 9.88 -5.70
N GLY A 79 10.38 10.70 -5.66
CA GLY A 79 9.94 11.35 -4.41
C GLY A 79 9.49 10.37 -3.34
N MET A 80 8.76 9.31 -3.72
CA MET A 80 8.33 8.26 -2.79
C MET A 80 9.52 7.50 -2.20
N ILE A 81 10.57 7.22 -2.97
CA ILE A 81 11.78 6.54 -2.48
C ILE A 81 12.57 7.44 -1.54
N ASP A 82 12.76 8.71 -1.91
CA ASP A 82 13.53 9.68 -1.14
C ASP A 82 12.92 9.94 0.25
N LEU A 83 11.59 10.07 0.31
CA LEU A 83 10.88 10.36 1.55
C LEU A 83 10.54 9.12 2.40
N MET A 84 10.64 7.91 1.84
CA MET A 84 10.25 6.67 2.52
C MET A 84 10.89 6.47 3.90
N PRO A 85 12.21 6.70 4.11
CA PRO A 85 12.80 6.55 5.43
C PRO A 85 12.16 7.47 6.47
N SER A 86 11.89 8.72 6.12
CA SER A 86 11.25 9.71 7.00
C SER A 86 9.78 9.40 7.25
N SER A 87 9.08 8.81 6.27
CA SER A 87 7.68 8.42 6.39
C SER A 87 7.44 7.17 7.24
N MET A 88 8.49 6.42 7.63
CA MET A 88 8.36 5.16 8.38
C MET A 88 7.55 5.30 9.68
N ALA A 89 7.62 6.45 10.36
CA ALA A 89 6.83 6.70 11.56
C ALA A 89 5.31 6.67 11.31
N LEU A 90 4.87 7.00 10.09
CA LEU A 90 3.45 6.95 9.67
C LEU A 90 3.08 5.56 9.12
N LEU A 91 4.01 4.93 8.40
CA LEU A 91 3.82 3.64 7.73
C LEU A 91 3.89 2.44 8.69
N ALA A 92 4.72 2.54 9.72
CA ALA A 92 4.98 1.54 10.74
C ALA A 92 4.93 2.21 12.13
N PRO A 93 3.75 2.63 12.59
CA PRO A 93 3.62 3.53 13.74
C PRO A 93 3.86 2.86 15.11
N ASN A 94 3.89 1.53 15.17
CA ASN A 94 4.08 0.79 16.41
C ASN A 94 5.41 0.04 16.43
N VAL A 95 5.97 -0.21 17.62
CA VAL A 95 7.14 -1.09 17.78
C VAL A 95 6.90 -2.47 17.13
N ASN A 96 5.68 -2.99 17.23
CA ASN A 96 5.29 -4.24 16.59
C ASN A 96 5.35 -4.19 15.05
N SER A 97 5.15 -3.02 14.46
CA SER A 97 5.21 -2.82 13.00
C SER A 97 6.62 -3.10 12.46
N TYR A 98 7.65 -2.69 13.20
CA TYR A 98 9.05 -2.90 12.80
C TYR A 98 9.46 -4.38 12.76
N ARG A 99 8.79 -5.24 13.54
CA ARG A 99 9.03 -6.69 13.53
C ARG A 99 8.63 -7.37 12.21
N ARG A 100 7.90 -6.67 11.32
CA ARG A 100 7.66 -7.16 9.96
C ARG A 100 8.93 -7.18 9.13
N PHE A 101 9.80 -6.19 9.27
CA PHE A 101 10.94 -5.93 8.37
C PHE A 101 12.10 -6.91 8.60
N GLN A 102 11.88 -8.15 8.15
CA GLN A 102 12.82 -9.24 8.23
C GLN A 102 12.97 -9.91 6.85
N PRO A 103 14.18 -10.39 6.50
CA PRO A 103 14.38 -11.18 5.28
C PRO A 103 13.42 -12.39 5.24
N GLY A 104 12.87 -12.69 4.06
CA GLY A 104 11.98 -13.85 3.86
C GLY A 104 10.52 -13.64 4.27
N MET A 105 10.15 -12.49 4.87
CA MET A 105 8.80 -12.25 5.39
C MET A 105 7.88 -11.49 4.42
N TYR A 106 8.16 -11.55 3.12
CA TYR A 106 7.36 -10.94 2.03
C TYR A 106 7.08 -9.44 2.19
N VAL A 107 7.95 -8.75 2.93
CA VAL A 107 7.91 -7.32 3.19
C VAL A 107 9.15 -6.66 2.59
N PRO A 108 9.02 -5.48 1.96
CA PRO A 108 10.17 -4.75 1.43
C PRO A 108 11.01 -4.17 2.58
N THR A 109 12.32 -4.40 2.56
CA THR A 109 13.27 -3.86 3.55
C THR A 109 14.13 -2.72 3.00
N GLN A 110 13.95 -2.37 1.72
CA GLN A 110 14.69 -1.31 1.04
C GLN A 110 13.72 -0.40 0.30
N ALA A 111 14.02 0.90 0.27
CA ALA A 111 13.35 1.86 -0.57
C ALA A 111 13.71 1.61 -2.04
N SER A 112 12.92 0.76 -2.69
CA SER A 112 13.17 0.26 -4.04
C SER A 112 11.88 0.17 -4.84
N TRP A 113 12.00 0.09 -6.16
CA TRP A 113 10.86 -0.04 -7.05
C TRP A 113 11.14 -0.99 -8.22
N GLY A 114 10.08 -1.47 -8.87
CA GLY A 114 10.20 -2.29 -10.08
C GLY A 114 8.89 -2.84 -10.62
N HIS A 115 8.91 -3.26 -11.88
CA HIS A 115 7.76 -3.85 -12.58
C HIS A 115 7.50 -5.28 -12.14
N ASN A 116 6.26 -5.54 -11.74
CA ASN A 116 5.75 -6.84 -11.31
C ASN A 116 6.61 -7.57 -10.26
N ASN A 117 7.55 -6.88 -9.62
CA ASN A 117 8.44 -7.44 -8.63
C ASN A 117 7.81 -7.29 -7.24
N ARG A 118 7.61 -8.40 -6.53
CA ARG A 118 7.00 -8.39 -5.19
C ARG A 118 8.00 -8.19 -4.06
N THR A 119 9.30 -8.07 -4.34
CA THR A 119 10.33 -7.85 -3.32
C THR A 119 10.62 -6.37 -3.06
N VAL A 120 10.16 -5.48 -3.94
CA VAL A 120 10.39 -4.03 -3.85
C VAL A 120 9.32 -3.32 -3.02
N ALA A 121 9.63 -2.11 -2.55
CA ALA A 121 8.69 -1.29 -1.78
C ALA A 121 7.58 -0.68 -2.64
N LEU A 122 7.93 -0.26 -3.85
CA LEU A 122 7.02 0.33 -4.84
C LEU A 122 6.94 -0.60 -6.05
N ARG A 123 5.85 -1.36 -6.16
CA ARG A 123 5.66 -2.24 -7.32
C ARG A 123 4.81 -1.55 -8.37
N ILE A 124 5.16 -1.66 -9.65
CA ILE A 124 4.27 -1.33 -10.76
C ILE A 124 3.63 -2.65 -11.23
N PRO A 125 2.36 -2.95 -10.92
CA PRO A 125 1.72 -4.18 -11.34
C PRO A 125 1.53 -4.20 -12.85
N CYS A 126 1.45 -5.40 -13.44
CA CYS A 126 0.99 -5.52 -14.82
C CYS A 126 -0.45 -5.00 -14.95
N GLY A 127 -0.71 -4.24 -16.02
CA GLY A 127 -2.01 -3.66 -16.31
C GLY A 127 -1.98 -2.96 -17.67
N ASP A 128 -3.16 -2.60 -18.17
CA ASP A 128 -3.26 -1.69 -19.29
C ASP A 128 -2.99 -0.24 -18.85
N ARG A 129 -2.94 0.67 -19.82
CA ARG A 129 -2.75 2.11 -19.61
C ARG A 129 -3.71 2.71 -18.57
N HIS A 130 -4.97 2.27 -18.54
CA HIS A 130 -5.96 2.78 -17.60
C HIS A 130 -5.66 2.32 -16.17
N ASN A 131 -5.15 1.11 -16.02
CA ASN A 131 -4.82 0.48 -14.76
C ASN A 131 -3.37 0.72 -14.30
N HIS A 132 -2.59 1.57 -14.99
CA HIS A 132 -1.19 1.84 -14.64
C HIS A 132 -1.10 2.56 -13.28
N ARG A 133 -0.37 1.97 -12.33
CA ARG A 133 -0.40 2.42 -10.92
C ARG A 133 0.80 1.94 -10.13
N VAL A 134 1.05 2.59 -9.01
CA VAL A 134 2.03 2.16 -8.01
C VAL A 134 1.32 1.39 -6.90
N GLU A 135 1.81 0.20 -6.55
CA GLU A 135 1.49 -0.49 -5.30
C GLU A 135 2.55 -0.12 -4.26
N TYR A 136 2.17 0.67 -3.25
CA TYR A 136 2.97 1.03 -2.09
C TYR A 136 2.81 -0.05 -1.00
N ARG A 137 3.89 -0.78 -0.69
CA ARG A 137 3.80 -2.07 0.06
C ARG A 137 4.28 -2.00 1.51
N VAL A 138 4.73 -0.83 1.95
CA VAL A 138 5.46 -0.69 3.22
C VAL A 138 4.51 -0.75 4.43
N ALA A 139 3.35 -0.08 4.34
CA ALA A 139 2.49 0.15 5.50
C ALA A 139 1.99 -1.15 6.17
N GLY A 140 1.95 -1.14 7.50
CA GLY A 140 1.35 -2.20 8.29
C GLY A 140 -0.18 -2.11 8.28
N ALA A 141 -0.85 -3.25 8.50
CA ALA A 141 -2.31 -3.27 8.67
C ALA A 141 -2.79 -2.52 9.93
N ASP A 142 -1.88 -2.18 10.84
CA ASP A 142 -2.10 -1.38 12.05
C ASP A 142 -1.92 0.13 11.82
N ALA A 143 -1.45 0.55 10.65
CA ALA A 143 -1.30 1.95 10.31
C ALA A 143 -2.67 2.65 10.10
N ASN A 144 -2.68 3.96 10.34
CA ASN A 144 -3.84 4.81 10.05
C ASN A 144 -3.86 5.13 8.55
N PRO A 145 -4.87 4.65 7.77
CA PRO A 145 -4.89 4.85 6.33
C PRO A 145 -4.89 6.33 5.92
N TYR A 146 -5.49 7.21 6.71
CA TYR A 146 -5.46 8.66 6.46
C TYR A 146 -4.06 9.25 6.49
N LEU A 147 -3.23 8.84 7.47
CA LEU A 147 -1.86 9.32 7.59
C LEU A 147 -0.92 8.65 6.58
N VAL A 148 -1.26 7.45 6.12
CA VAL A 148 -0.49 6.77 5.08
C VAL A 148 -0.76 7.39 3.70
N MET A 149 -1.99 7.88 3.46
CA MET A 149 -2.39 8.49 2.19
C MET A 149 -2.01 9.97 2.04
N ALA A 150 -1.87 10.71 3.13
CA ALA A 150 -1.52 12.14 3.14
C ALA A 150 -0.06 12.39 2.73
#